data_AF-W1YL77-F1
#
_entry.id   AF-W1YL77-F1
#
_cell.length_a   1.000
_cell.length_b   1.000
_cell.length_c   1.000
_cell.angle_alpha   90.00
_cell.angle_beta   90.00
_cell.angle_gamma   90.00
#
_symmetry.space_group_name_H-M   'P 1'
#
loop_
_entity.id
_entity.type
_entity.pdbx_description
1 polymer ?
#
loop_
_entity_poly.entity_id
_entity_poly.type
_entity_poly.pdbx_seq_one_letter_code
_entity_poly.pdbx_strand_id
1 'polypeptide(L)' 'EGSKIYVTLFPCNECAKAIIQSGIKAVIYRDDLYKDTKEVKASKRMLKTAGVEIIEYKPTGRTLHITV' A
#
# COMPACT_ATOMS: atom_id res chain seq x y z
N GLU A 1 -16.12 3.18 0.01
CA GLU A 1 -15.35 4.04 0.94
C GLU A 1 -15.09 3.27 2.24
N GLY A 2 -13.92 3.40 2.85
CA GLY A 2 -13.58 2.70 4.11
C GLY A 2 -12.83 1.37 3.95
N SER A 3 -12.54 0.94 2.72
CA SER A 3 -11.86 -0.33 2.45
C SER A 3 -10.38 -0.30 2.79
N LYS A 4 -9.79 -1.49 2.88
CA LYS A 4 -8.34 -1.72 2.98
C LYS A 4 -7.84 -2.37 1.69
N ILE A 5 -6.65 -1.98 1.24
CA ILE A 5 -6.01 -2.60 0.07
C ILE A 5 -4.76 -3.36 0.48
N TYR A 6 -4.59 -4.55 -0.07
CA TYR A 6 -3.38 -5.36 0.08
C TYR A 6 -2.60 -5.33 -1.23
N VAL A 7 -1.33 -4.95 -1.15
CA VAL A 7 -0.43 -4.85 -2.30
C VAL A 7 0.89 -5.55 -2.00
N THR A 8 1.50 -6.12 -3.03
CA THR A 8 2.83 -6.73 -2.90
C THR A 8 3.92 -5.68 -2.77
N LEU A 9 3.84 -4.58 -3.54
CA LEU A 9 4.82 -3.50 -3.53
C LEU A 9 4.18 -2.17 -3.11
N PHE A 10 4.91 -1.36 -2.37
CA PHE A 10 4.46 -0.04 -1.93
C PHE A 10 4.05 0.86 -3.12
N PRO A 11 2.89 1.55 -3.07
CA PRO A 11 2.38 2.33 -4.19
C PRO A 11 3.24 3.57 -4.49
N CYS A 12 3.43 3.87 -5.78
CA CYS A 12 4.02 5.15 -6.21
C CYS A 12 3.06 6.34 -5.96
N ASN A 13 3.53 7.56 -6.25
CA ASN A 13 2.75 8.79 -6.03
C ASN A 13 1.47 8.88 -6.87
N GLU A 14 1.44 8.36 -8.09
CA GLU A 14 0.22 8.39 -8.91
C GLU A 14 -0.82 7.39 -8.39
N CYS A 15 -0.40 6.20 -7.98
CA CYS A 15 -1.28 5.24 -7.30
C CYS A 15 -1.81 5.81 -5.97
N ALA A 16 -0.99 6.55 -5.21
CA ALA A 16 -1.43 7.20 -3.98
C ALA A 16 -2.60 8.15 -4.21
N LYS A 17 -2.58 8.95 -5.29
CA LYS A 17 -3.71 9.81 -5.65
C LYS A 17 -4.99 8.99 -5.86
N ALA A 18 -4.93 7.91 -6.63
CA ALA A 18 -6.08 7.04 -6.87
C ALA A 18 -6.60 6.38 -5.58
N ILE A 19 -5.70 5.92 -4.71
CA ILE A 19 -6.04 5.33 -3.40
C ILE A 19 -6.79 6.36 -2.53
N ILE A 20 -6.30 7.60 -2.47
CA ILE A 20 -6.93 8.68 -1.71
C ILE A 20 -8.32 9.01 -2.29
N GLN A 21 -8.41 9.21 -3.60
CA GLN A 21 -9.67 9.59 -4.26
C GLN A 21 -10.72 8.47 -4.23
N SER A 22 -10.33 7.21 -4.10
CA SER A 22 -11.26 6.07 -3.95
C SER A 22 -11.77 5.90 -2.50
N GLY A 23 -11.26 6.68 -1.55
CA GLY A 23 -11.68 6.62 -0.15
C GLY A 23 -11.20 5.36 0.59
N ILE A 24 -10.13 4.73 0.14
CA ILE A 24 -9.42 3.65 0.86
C ILE A 24 -8.78 4.25 2.11
N LYS A 25 -8.86 3.54 3.24
CA LYS A 25 -8.38 4.02 4.54
C LYS A 25 -7.12 3.32 5.05
N ALA A 26 -6.72 2.19 4.46
CA ALA A 26 -5.45 1.56 4.78
C ALA A 26 -4.80 0.88 3.57
N VAL A 27 -3.48 1.05 3.44
CA VAL A 27 -2.61 0.33 2.51
C VAL A 27 -1.77 -0.66 3.30
N ILE A 28 -2.00 -1.94 3.06
CA ILE A 28 -1.20 -3.04 3.59
C ILE A 28 -0.24 -3.47 2.49
N TYR A 29 1.07 -3.29 2.69
CA TYR A 29 2.08 -3.59 1.68
C TYR A 29 3.06 -4.66 2.17
N ARG A 30 3.54 -5.53 1.27
CA ARG A 30 4.57 -6.53 1.62
C ARG A 30 5.99 -5.96 1.53
N ASP A 31 6.33 -5.34 0.40
CA ASP A 31 7.68 -4.89 0.10
C ASP A 31 7.71 -3.36 -0.13
N ASP A 32 8.79 -2.71 0.32
CA ASP A 32 9.07 -1.28 0.08
C ASP A 32 10.49 -1.09 -0.48
N LEU A 33 10.73 -1.74 -1.62
CA LEU A 33 12.05 -1.82 -2.26
C LEU A 33 12.58 -0.45 -2.74
N TYR A 34 11.67 0.50 -2.98
CA TYR A 34 11.97 1.83 -3.53
C TYR A 34 11.78 2.96 -2.52
N LYS A 35 11.82 2.65 -1.22
CA LYS A 35 11.56 3.60 -0.12
C LYS A 35 12.29 4.94 -0.21
N ASP A 36 13.45 4.95 -0.86
CA ASP A 36 14.35 6.10 -0.95
C ASP A 36 14.15 6.95 -2.21
N THR A 37 13.36 6.49 -3.18
CA THR A 37 13.06 7.27 -4.38
C THR A 37 12.12 8.43 -4.08
N LYS A 38 12.10 9.43 -4.96
CA LYS A 38 11.28 10.64 -4.77
C LYS A 38 9.78 10.29 -4.83
N GLU A 39 9.43 9.34 -5.67
CA GLU A 39 8.07 8.87 -5.94
C GLU A 39 7.47 8.22 -4.69
N VAL A 40 8.22 7.31 -4.04
CA VAL A 40 7.75 6.64 -2.82
C VAL A 40 7.75 7.58 -1.62
N LYS A 41 8.75 8.47 -1.51
CA LYS A 41 8.75 9.52 -0.47
C LYS A 41 7.54 10.45 -0.60
N ALA A 42 7.19 10.84 -1.83
CA ALA A 42 6.01 11.65 -2.10
C ALA A 42 4.71 10.86 -1.80
N SER A 43 4.61 9.61 -2.23
CA SER A 43 3.50 8.70 -1.94
C SER A 43 3.21 8.57 -0.44
N LYS A 44 4.24 8.28 0.37
CA LYS A 44 4.12 8.19 1.84
C LYS A 44 3.59 9.47 2.47
N ARG A 45 4.07 10.64 2.00
CA ARG A 45 3.58 11.93 2.47
C ARG A 45 2.12 12.16 2.09
N MET A 46 1.74 11.88 0.84
CA MET A 46 0.34 12.02 0.38
C MET A 46 -0.61 11.17 1.19
N LEU A 47 -0.31 9.87 1.33
CA LEU A 47 -1.13 8.92 2.07
C LEU A 47 -1.27 9.31 3.55
N LYS A 48 -0.16 9.69 4.20
CA LYS A 48 -0.17 10.14 5.60
C LYS A 48 -0.99 11.41 5.80
N THR A 49 -0.83 12.41 4.92
CA THR A 49 -1.59 13.67 4.99
C THR A 49 -3.09 13.44 4.75
N ALA A 50 -3.45 12.50 3.89
CA ALA A 50 -4.84 12.14 3.62
C ALA A 50 -5.48 11.21 4.69
N GLY A 51 -4.73 10.86 5.74
CA GLY A 51 -5.22 9.97 6.80
C GLY A 51 -5.39 8.52 6.37
N VAL A 52 -4.63 8.06 5.37
CA VAL A 52 -4.58 6.65 4.97
C VAL A 52 -3.51 5.95 5.80
N GLU A 53 -3.90 4.89 6.52
CA GLU A 53 -2.97 4.08 7.30
C GLU A 53 -2.01 3.31 6.39
N ILE A 54 -0.74 3.25 6.78
CA ILE A 54 0.30 2.50 6.08
C ILE A 54 0.76 1.38 7.00
N ILE A 55 0.51 0.12 6.60
CA ILE A 55 0.75 -1.06 7.42
C ILE A 55 1.65 -2.02 6.65
N GLU A 56 2.76 -2.43 7.25
CA GLU A 56 3.59 -3.49 6.68
C GLU A 56 2.94 -4.86 6.93
N TYR A 57 2.75 -5.63 5.87
CA TYR A 57 2.21 -6.98 5.95
C TYR A 57 3.17 -7.89 6.69
N LYS A 58 2.67 -8.65 7.66
CA LYS A 58 3.42 -9.70 8.35
C LYS A 58 3.02 -11.07 7.79
N PRO A 59 3.91 -11.77 7.05
CA PRO A 59 3.62 -13.10 6.54
C PRO A 59 3.35 -14.08 7.67
N THR A 60 2.40 -14.99 7.43
CA THR A 60 2.05 -16.05 8.39
C THR A 60 2.75 -17.37 8.09
N GLY A 61 3.58 -17.42 7.05
CA GLY A 61 4.23 -18.65 6.56
C GLY A 61 3.28 -19.62 5.82
N ARG A 62 2.02 -19.24 5.60
CA ARG A 62 1.06 -20.07 4.85
C ARG A 62 1.41 -20.08 3.36
N THR A 63 1.48 -21.28 2.78
CA THR A 63 1.62 -21.50 1.35
C THR A 63 0.30 -22.02 0.79
N LEU A 64 -0.25 -21.34 -0.20
CA LEU A 64 -1.46 -21.78 -0.91
C LEU A 64 -1.05 -22.53 -2.17
N HIS A 65 -1.47 -23.78 -2.29
CA HIS A 65 -1.37 -24.57 -3.51
C HIS A 65 -2.78 -24.71 -4.09
N ILE A 66 -2.97 -24.26 -5.32
CA ILE A 66 -4.26 -24.33 -6.02
C ILE A 66 -4.11 -25.33 -7.16
N THR A 67 -4.95 -26.37 -7.16
CA THR A 67 -5.09 -27.33 -8.27
C THR A 67 -6.33 -26.97 -9.06
N VAL A 68 -6.21 -26.93 -10.39
CA VAL A 68 -7.32 -26.71 -11.33
C VAL A 68 -7.98 -28.03 -11.66
#